data_AF-A0A7G1PBT7-F1
#
_entry.id   AF-A0A7G1PBT7-F1
#
_cell.length_a   1.000
_cell.length_b   1.000
_cell.length_c   1.000
_cell.angle_alpha   90.00
_cell.angle_beta   90.00
_cell.angle_gamma   90.00
#
_symmetry.space_group_name_H-M   'P 1'
#
loop_
_entity.id
_entity.type
_entity.pdbx_description
1 polymer ?
#
loop_
_entity_poly.entity_id
_entity_poly.type
_entity_poly.pdbx_seq_one_letter_code
_entity_poly.pdbx_strand_id
1 'polypeptide(L)' 'MALANVSGVGTGRDEDSGEEVIVVFVTRKLPREGLRPEDVVPDELEGIPVRVLAMADPEGPEGPEGR' A
#
# COMPACT_ATOMS: atom_id res chain seq x y z
N MET A 1 10.46 9.71 -11.21
CA MET A 1 10.75 8.29 -11.46
C MET A 1 9.46 7.53 -11.20
N ALA A 2 8.91 6.83 -12.18
CA ALA A 2 7.68 6.06 -12.00
C ALA A 2 8.06 4.65 -11.58
N LEU A 3 7.63 4.22 -10.38
CA LEU A 3 7.71 2.83 -9.97
C LEU A 3 6.81 2.02 -10.92
N ALA A 4 7.36 1.00 -11.58
CA ALA A 4 6.70 0.36 -12.73
C ALA A 4 5.32 -0.24 -12.39
N ASN A 5 5.09 -0.55 -11.12
CA ASN A 5 3.88 -1.22 -10.64
C ASN A 5 2.94 -0.31 -9.84
N VAL A 6 3.32 0.94 -9.56
CA VAL A 6 2.51 1.87 -8.78
C VAL A 6 1.49 2.55 -9.69
N SER A 7 0.21 2.29 -9.43
CA SER A 7 -0.90 2.91 -10.15
C SER A 7 -1.38 4.20 -9.49
N GLY A 8 -1.10 4.40 -8.20
CA GLY A 8 -1.46 5.63 -7.49
C GLY A 8 -0.88 5.70 -6.08
N VAL A 9 -0.87 6.90 -5.50
CA VAL A 9 -0.47 7.16 -4.12
C VAL A 9 -1.51 8.05 -3.48
N GLY A 10 -1.93 7.71 -2.27
CA GLY A 10 -2.81 8.51 -1.43
C GLY A 10 -2.25 8.63 -0.02
N THR A 11 -2.88 9.47 0.79
CA THR A 11 -2.63 9.57 2.23
C THR A 11 -3.91 9.26 2.98
N GLY A 12 -3.76 8.67 4.16
CA GLY A 12 -4.85 8.32 5.05
C GLY A 12 -4.44 8.48 6.50
N ARG A 13 -5.34 8.11 7.40
CA ARG A 13 -5.04 7.89 8.81
C ARG A 13 -5.35 6.45 9.16
N ASP A 14 -4.45 5.83 9.90
CA ASP A 14 -4.68 4.51 10.46
C ASP A 14 -5.78 4.61 11.53
N GLU A 15 -6.75 3.70 11.48
CA GLU A 15 -7.95 3.79 12.33
C GLU A 15 -7.67 3.39 13.78
N ASP A 16 -6.67 2.52 14.00
CA ASP A 16 -6.29 2.02 15.31
C ASP A 16 -5.38 3.01 16.06
N SER A 17 -4.37 3.55 15.37
CA SER A 17 -3.37 4.46 15.95
C SER A 17 -3.68 5.95 15.74
N GLY A 18 -4.49 6.29 14.74
CA GLY A 18 -4.75 7.68 14.34
C GLY A 18 -3.58 8.35 13.61
N GLU A 19 -2.48 7.62 13.37
CA GLU A 19 -1.28 8.12 12.71
C GLU A 19 -1.48 8.29 11.20
N GLU A 20 -0.75 9.23 10.60
CA GLU A 20 -0.74 9.37 9.14
C GLU A 20 -0.15 8.11 8.50
N VAL A 21 -0.74 7.70 7.38
CA VAL A 21 -0.27 6.54 6.61
C VAL A 21 -0.28 6.88 5.13
N ILE A 22 0.78 6.50 4.42
CA ILE A 22 0.85 6.62 2.96
C ILE A 22 0.29 5.34 2.37
N VAL A 23 -0.71 5.45 1.50
CA VAL A 23 -1.35 4.31 0.84
C VAL A 23 -0.89 4.26 -0.60
N VAL A 24 -0.16 3.21 -0.97
CA VAL A 24 0.34 2.99 -2.32
C VAL A 24 -0.54 1.95 -2.99
N PHE A 25 -1.15 2.34 -4.11
CA PHE A 25 -1.94 1.45 -4.95
C PHE A 25 -1.04 0.84 -6.02
N VAL A 26 -1.05 -0.48 -6.10
CA VAL A 26 -0.33 -1.24 -7.13
C VAL A 26 -1.30 -2.05 -7.99
N THR A 27 -0.88 -2.35 -9.22
CA THR A 27 -1.70 -3.19 -10.11
C THR A 27 -1.66 -4.66 -9.70
N ARG A 28 -0.54 -5.13 -9.12
CA ARG A 28 -0.38 -6.51 -8.63
C ARG A 28 0.64 -6.56 -7.50
N LYS A 29 0.44 -7.45 -6.52
CA LYS A 29 1.45 -7.80 -5.52
C LYS A 29 2.36 -8.89 -6.06
N LEU A 30 3.66 -8.75 -5.83
CA LEU A 30 4.68 -9.77 -6.11
C LEU A 30 5.49 -10.00 -4.83
N PRO A 31 6.01 -11.21 -4.58
CA PRO A 31 6.98 -11.43 -3.52
C PRO A 31 8.19 -10.51 -3.68
N ARG A 32 8.76 -10.04 -2.58
CA ARG A 32 9.90 -9.10 -2.58
C ARG A 32 11.11 -9.63 -3.34
N GLU A 33 11.30 -10.95 -3.33
CA GLU A 33 12.35 -11.67 -4.09
C GLU A 33 12.16 -11.61 -5.61
N GLY A 34 10.91 -11.45 -6.07
CA GLY A 34 10.56 -11.30 -7.48
C GLY A 34 10.53 -9.84 -7.94
N LEU A 35 10.76 -8.88 -7.04
CA LEU A 35 10.83 -7.46 -7.36
C LEU A 35 12.28 -7.04 -7.61
N ARG A 36 12.46 -6.17 -8.61
CA ARG A 36 13.73 -5.44 -8.75
C ARG A 36 13.87 -4.51 -7.54
N PRO A 37 15.08 -4.25 -7.05
CA PRO A 37 15.29 -3.36 -5.90
C PRO A 37 14.64 -1.97 -6.07
N GLU A 38 14.61 -1.48 -7.31
CA GLU A 38 13.97 -0.20 -7.67
C GLU A 38 12.43 -0.24 -7.63
N ASP A 39 11.81 -1.42 -7.70
CA ASP A 39 10.35 -1.60 -7.67
C ASP A 39 9.82 -1.89 -6.26
N VAL A 40 10.72 -2.05 -5.28
CA VAL A 40 10.35 -2.28 -3.88
C VAL A 40 9.84 -0.97 -3.28
N VAL A 41 8.56 -0.96 -2.90
CA VAL A 41 7.99 0.13 -2.11
C VAL A 41 8.59 0.05 -0.70
N PRO A 42 9.15 1.15 -0.16
CA PRO A 42 9.68 1.15 1.19
C PRO A 42 8.54 0.99 2.21
N ASP A 43 8.85 0.40 3.35
CA ASP A 43 7.89 0.18 4.44
C ASP A 43 7.56 1.49 5.20
N GLU A 44 8.38 2.53 5.05
CA GLU A 44 8.23 3.86 5.66
C GLU A 44 8.77 4.94 4.71
N LEU A 45 8.15 6.12 4.69
CA LEU A 45 8.60 7.30 3.97
C LEU A 45 8.53 8.53 4.89
N GLU A 46 9.65 9.21 5.13
CA GLU A 46 9.72 10.40 6.00
C GLU A 46 9.18 10.17 7.43
N GLY A 47 9.31 8.96 7.97
CA GLY A 47 8.74 8.61 9.29
C GLY A 47 7.27 8.21 9.24
N ILE A 48 6.65 8.20 8.05
CA ILE A 48 5.25 7.84 7.85
C ILE A 48 5.17 6.40 7.33
N PRO A 49 4.42 5.49 7.99
CA PRO A 49 4.27 4.12 7.53
C PRO A 49 3.61 4.06 6.15
N VAL A 50 4.07 3.12 5.32
CA VAL A 50 3.53 2.91 3.97
C VAL A 50 2.73 1.61 3.92
N ARG A 51 1.49 1.70 3.45
CA ARG A 51 0.58 0.57 3.25
C ARG A 51 0.38 0.32 1.76
N VAL A 52 0.69 -0.90 1.30
CA VAL A 52 0.56 -1.28 -0.11
C VAL A 52 -0.73 -2.06 -0.34
N LEU A 53 -1.60 -1.54 -1.21
CA LEU A 53 -2.87 -2.16 -1.58
C LEU A 53 -2.89 -2.48 -3.09
N ALA A 54 -3.34 -3.68 -3.46
CA ALA A 54 -3.58 -3.99 -4.87
C ALA A 54 -5.00 -3.57 -5.27
N MET A 55 -5.17 -3.01 -6.48
CA MET A 55 -6.52 -2.67 -6.97
C MET A 55 -7.42 -3.89 -7.20
N ALA A 56 -6.82 -5.08 -7.32
CA ALA A 56 -7.51 -6.36 -7.41
C ALA A 56 -7.06 -7.26 -6.25
N ASP A 57 -7.31 -6.82 -5.02
CA ASP A 57 -7.14 -7.67 -3.84
C ASP A 57 -8.53 -8.02 -3.30
N PRO A 58 -9.02 -9.27 -3.49
CA PRO A 58 -10.23 -9.74 -2.81
C PRO A 58 -10.02 -9.89 -1.29
N GLU A 59 -8.80 -9.69 -0.78
CA GLU A 59 -8.43 -9.77 0.64
C GLU A 59 -8.03 -8.38 1.21
N GLY A 60 -8.66 -7.30 0.73
CA GLY A 60 -8.73 -6.08 1.52
C GLY A 60 -9.45 -6.37 2.86
N PRO A 61 -9.13 -5.68 3.97
CA PRO A 61 -9.82 -5.91 5.23
C PRO A 61 -11.32 -5.71 4.98
N GLU A 62 -12.10 -6.77 5.20
CA GLU A 62 -13.55 -6.74 5.17
C GLU A 62 -14.00 -5.63 6.13
N GLY A 63 -14.34 -4.46 5.58
CA GLY A 63 -15.06 -3.44 6.32
C GLY A 63 -16.37 -4.07 6.80
N PRO A 64 -16.82 -3.80 8.04
CA PRO A 64 -17.97 -4.48 8.58
C PRO A 64 -19.24 -4.09 7.80
N GLU A 65 -19.66 -4.94 6.87
CA GLU A 65 -21.05 -5.00 6.43
C GLU A 65 -21.87 -5.61 7.57
N GLY A 66 -22.48 -4.71 8.34
CA GLY A 66 -23.26 -5.04 9.53
C GLY A 66 -24.55 -4.23 9.61
N ARG A 67 -25.49 -4.56 8.71
CA ARG A 67 -26.96 -4.43 8.82
C ARG A 67 -27.66 -3.14 8.36
#